data_AF-A0A372FRE5-F1
#
_entry.id   AF-A0A372FRE5-F1
#
_cell.length_a   1.000
_cell.length_b   1.000
_cell.length_c   1.000
_cell.angle_alpha   90.00
_cell.angle_beta   90.00
_cell.angle_gamma   90.00
#
_symmetry.space_group_name_H-M   'P 1'
#
loop_
_entity.id
_entity.type
_entity.pdbx_description
1 polymer ?
#
loop_
_entity_poly.entity_id
_entity_poly.type
_entity_poly.pdbx_seq_one_letter_code
_entity_poly.pdbx_strand_id
1 'polypeptide(L)'
;MASEPSWDRDAVIRRIVAASQVVAGPSAAPDLTAVAREIGDGAGLRDCRIAPAARGPARQDVGDPFRDAIRWSGWSAETAGAGDWLPPPGMRIHEVRFAGELVGWWAFSAPLIMPVGPRRRILKDILVVLGPILDAAGLAATLRRELDAVLGYVEETASARRRTVARMDEQRRVLERNLHDGAQHHLVNLRLTVGLIEHQMAVGNVEAVARQLGTLAEQIAQAEGVLYDAASGILPVSLLSGGLCHALESEIGGQEGITLRLPEGPARRYPRVVETAVFYACLEAVTNARKHAPGAGVTVTLSDTYQGLRFSVRDDGPGFDPATRPPDSGLGRLSDRVGAVGGAVTVYSTPGMGTEVEGVVPI
;
A
#
# COMPACT_ATOMS: atom_id res chain seq x y z
N MET A 1 -42.40 32.15 -55.44
CA MET A 1 -41.23 31.26 -55.34
C MET A 1 -40.43 31.71 -54.13
N ALA A 2 -40.56 31.01 -52.99
CA ALA A 2 -39.74 31.30 -51.82
C ALA A 2 -38.34 30.72 -52.06
N SER A 3 -37.31 31.54 -51.89
CA SER A 3 -35.90 31.15 -52.00
C SER A 3 -35.58 30.02 -51.01
N GLU A 4 -35.05 28.90 -51.50
CA GLU A 4 -34.54 27.83 -50.65
C GLU A 4 -33.45 28.37 -49.71
N PRO A 5 -33.44 27.99 -48.42
CA PRO A 5 -32.31 28.28 -47.54
C PRO A 5 -31.07 27.59 -48.10
N SER A 6 -30.14 28.37 -48.66
CA SER A 6 -28.87 27.87 -49.18
C SER A 6 -27.99 27.44 -48.00
N TRP A 7 -27.92 26.13 -47.73
CA TRP A 7 -26.87 25.55 -46.90
C TRP A 7 -25.50 25.87 -47.51
N ASP A 8 -24.79 26.85 -46.93
CA ASP A 8 -23.38 27.11 -47.24
C ASP A 8 -22.50 26.18 -46.39
N ARG A 9 -22.25 25.00 -46.95
CA ARG A 9 -21.43 23.93 -46.35
C ARG A 9 -20.13 24.46 -45.76
N ASP A 10 -19.39 25.26 -46.53
CA ASP A 10 -18.04 25.63 -46.16
C ASP A 10 -18.05 26.69 -45.06
N ALA A 11 -19.03 27.60 -45.08
CA ALA A 11 -19.20 28.57 -44.00
C ALA A 11 -19.61 27.90 -42.67
N VAL A 12 -20.54 26.94 -42.71
CA VAL A 12 -20.98 26.22 -41.50
C VAL A 12 -19.85 25.36 -40.93
N ILE A 13 -19.15 24.59 -41.78
CA ILE A 13 -18.02 23.75 -41.32
C ILE A 13 -16.91 24.62 -40.71
N ARG A 14 -16.57 25.77 -41.31
CA ARG A 14 -15.58 26.68 -40.73
C ARG A 14 -15.95 27.17 -39.33
N ARG A 15 -17.22 27.49 -39.08
CA ARG A 15 -17.69 27.91 -37.75
C ARG A 15 -17.65 26.76 -36.75
N ILE A 16 -18.05 25.56 -37.16
CA ILE A 16 -17.95 24.35 -36.32
C ILE A 16 -16.50 24.08 -35.92
N VAL A 17 -15.57 24.13 -36.88
CA VAL A 17 -14.14 23.91 -36.60
C VAL A 17 -13.59 25.01 -35.69
N ALA A 18 -13.92 26.27 -35.94
CA ALA A 18 -13.52 27.39 -35.08
C ALA A 18 -14.05 27.24 -33.64
N ALA A 19 -15.33 26.83 -33.48
CA ALA A 19 -15.94 26.55 -32.19
C ALA A 19 -15.32 25.34 -31.47
N SER A 20 -14.76 24.39 -32.22
CA SER A 20 -14.09 23.21 -31.67
C SER A 20 -12.64 23.46 -31.24
N GLN A 21 -12.05 24.61 -31.59
CA GLN A 21 -10.67 24.91 -31.25
C GLN A 21 -10.52 24.98 -29.72
N VAL A 22 -9.49 24.27 -29.26
CA VAL A 22 -9.17 24.17 -27.84
C VAL A 22 -8.68 25.52 -27.33
N VAL A 23 -9.39 26.09 -26.35
CA VAL A 23 -8.91 27.27 -25.61
C VAL A 23 -7.73 26.83 -24.72
N ALA A 24 -6.60 27.54 -24.80
CA ALA A 24 -5.41 27.22 -24.02
C ALA A 24 -5.69 27.27 -22.51
N GLY A 25 -5.41 26.17 -21.80
CA GLY A 25 -5.59 26.04 -20.35
C GLY A 25 -5.53 24.58 -19.88
N PRO A 26 -5.56 24.34 -18.55
CA PRO A 26 -5.48 22.99 -17.95
C PRO A 26 -6.67 22.07 -18.31
N SER A 27 -7.70 22.61 -18.97
CA SER A 27 -8.86 21.89 -19.52
C SER A 27 -8.91 22.05 -21.04
N ALA A 28 -7.84 21.64 -21.72
CA ALA A 28 -7.70 21.65 -23.16
C ALA A 28 -8.66 20.65 -23.84
N ALA A 29 -9.96 20.92 -23.80
CA ALA A 29 -11.02 20.13 -24.44
C ALA A 29 -11.79 21.00 -25.46
N PRO A 30 -12.33 20.41 -26.54
CA PRO A 30 -13.20 21.12 -27.47
C PRO A 30 -14.47 21.64 -26.76
N ASP A 31 -14.90 22.86 -27.08
CA ASP A 31 -16.17 23.40 -26.59
C ASP A 31 -17.36 22.77 -27.36
N LEU A 32 -17.81 21.63 -26.85
CA LEU A 32 -18.93 20.90 -27.44
C LEU A 32 -20.25 21.69 -27.41
N THR A 33 -20.40 22.65 -26.50
CA THR A 33 -21.58 23.52 -26.44
C THR A 33 -21.58 24.52 -27.60
N ALA A 34 -20.43 25.14 -27.88
CA ALA A 34 -20.28 26.02 -29.04
C ALA A 34 -20.44 25.24 -30.36
N VAL A 35 -19.87 24.03 -30.45
CA VAL A 35 -20.02 23.15 -31.62
C VAL A 35 -21.48 22.77 -31.87
N ALA A 36 -22.24 22.39 -30.84
CA ALA A 36 -23.65 22.04 -30.97
C ALA A 36 -24.51 23.23 -31.44
N ARG A 37 -24.20 24.44 -30.96
CA ARG A 37 -24.86 25.68 -31.36
C ARG A 37 -24.65 25.98 -32.84
N GLU A 38 -23.41 25.93 -33.31
CA GLU A 38 -23.08 26.20 -34.72
C GLU A 38 -23.72 25.19 -35.68
N ILE A 39 -23.83 23.92 -35.26
CA ILE A 39 -24.56 22.88 -36.00
C ILE A 39 -26.06 23.20 -36.02
N GLY A 40 -26.62 23.61 -34.88
CA GLY A 40 -28.04 23.96 -34.77
C GLY A 40 -28.42 25.12 -35.68
N ASP A 41 -27.68 26.23 -35.57
CA ASP A 41 -27.90 27.45 -36.34
C ASP A 41 -27.66 27.23 -37.84
N GLY A 42 -26.58 26.51 -38.20
CA GLY A 42 -26.23 26.22 -39.58
C GLY A 42 -27.24 25.31 -40.29
N ALA A 43 -27.86 24.36 -39.58
CA ALA A 43 -28.80 23.40 -40.12
C ALA A 43 -30.28 23.74 -39.86
N GLY A 44 -30.56 24.88 -39.21
CA GLY A 44 -31.92 25.33 -38.89
C GLY A 44 -32.65 24.44 -37.89
N LEU A 45 -31.92 23.85 -36.95
CA LEU A 45 -32.46 22.94 -35.93
C LEU A 45 -32.91 23.74 -34.70
N ARG A 46 -34.09 23.42 -34.14
CA ARG A 46 -34.54 24.02 -32.88
C ARG A 46 -33.74 23.52 -31.69
N ASP A 47 -33.35 22.25 -31.74
CA ASP A 47 -32.55 21.60 -30.70
C ASP A 47 -31.44 20.77 -31.33
N CYS A 48 -30.24 20.88 -30.79
CA CYS A 48 -29.05 20.15 -31.20
C CYS A 48 -28.23 19.77 -29.96
N ARG A 49 -27.88 18.49 -29.82
CA ARG A 49 -27.15 17.94 -28.67
C ARG A 49 -26.06 16.99 -29.15
N ILE A 50 -24.86 17.12 -28.62
CA ILE A 50 -23.75 16.21 -28.90
C ILE A 50 -23.16 15.67 -27.59
N ALA A 51 -22.78 14.41 -27.57
CA ALA A 51 -22.17 13.76 -26.41
C ALA A 51 -21.02 12.86 -26.87
N PRO A 52 -19.81 12.97 -26.29
CA PRO A 52 -18.72 12.06 -26.59
C PRO A 52 -18.98 10.70 -25.91
N ALA A 53 -18.48 9.63 -26.52
CA ALA A 53 -18.51 8.30 -25.90
C ALA A 53 -17.47 8.23 -24.77
N ALA A 54 -17.87 7.67 -23.63
CA ALA A 54 -16.90 7.33 -22.58
C ALA A 54 -15.98 6.21 -23.08
N ARG A 55 -14.67 6.45 -23.08
CA ARG A 55 -13.66 5.42 -23.34
C ARG A 55 -13.22 4.76 -22.02
N GLY A 56 -13.05 3.44 -22.03
CA GLY A 56 -12.62 2.64 -20.88
C GLY A 56 -13.75 1.98 -20.08
N PRO A 57 -13.43 1.08 -19.13
CA PRO A 57 -14.43 0.39 -18.33
C PRO A 57 -15.21 1.40 -17.48
N ALA A 58 -16.53 1.26 -17.44
CA ALA A 58 -17.39 2.04 -16.57
C ALA A 58 -17.08 1.69 -15.10
N ARG A 59 -16.13 2.39 -14.48
CA ARG A 59 -15.96 2.33 -13.02
C ARG A 59 -17.10 3.12 -12.39
N GLN A 60 -17.95 2.43 -11.62
CA GLN A 60 -19.20 2.94 -11.05
C GLN A 60 -19.02 4.00 -9.94
N ASP A 61 -17.80 4.25 -9.44
CA ASP A 61 -17.61 4.90 -8.12
C ASP A 61 -16.82 6.21 -8.08
N VAL A 62 -16.66 6.93 -9.21
CA VAL A 62 -16.13 8.31 -9.15
C VAL A 62 -17.16 9.22 -9.79
N GLY A 63 -17.67 10.17 -8.99
CA GLY A 63 -18.77 11.06 -9.35
C GLY A 63 -18.71 11.51 -10.80
N ASP A 64 -19.80 11.24 -11.52
CA ASP A 64 -19.94 11.39 -12.96
C ASP A 64 -19.30 12.70 -13.49
N PRO A 65 -18.12 12.63 -14.14
CA PRO A 65 -17.42 13.81 -14.65
C PRO A 65 -18.10 14.40 -15.89
N PHE A 66 -19.18 13.79 -16.38
CA PHE A 66 -20.05 14.37 -17.38
C PHE A 66 -21.17 15.21 -16.77
N ARG A 67 -21.40 15.22 -15.44
CA ARG A 67 -22.41 16.09 -14.80
C ARG A 67 -22.26 17.57 -15.17
N ASP A 68 -21.04 18.04 -15.42
CA ASP A 68 -20.78 19.44 -15.75
C ASP A 68 -20.80 19.72 -17.26
N ALA A 69 -20.53 18.73 -18.12
CA ALA A 69 -20.73 18.86 -19.58
C ALA A 69 -22.19 18.61 -20.00
N ILE A 70 -22.94 17.84 -19.20
CA ILE A 70 -24.37 17.52 -19.36
C ILE A 70 -25.25 18.62 -18.76
N ARG A 71 -24.73 19.44 -17.83
CA ARG A 71 -25.41 20.66 -17.40
C ARG A 71 -25.37 21.67 -18.54
N TRP A 72 -26.48 21.71 -19.27
CA TRP A 72 -27.10 22.83 -19.99
C TRP A 72 -27.49 22.51 -21.44
N SER A 73 -28.53 21.70 -21.57
CA SER A 73 -29.73 22.02 -22.36
C SER A 73 -30.90 21.40 -21.60
N GLY A 74 -31.82 22.21 -21.07
CA GLY A 74 -32.79 21.83 -20.03
C GLY A 74 -33.31 20.39 -20.12
N TRP A 75 -32.83 19.55 -19.21
CA TRP A 75 -33.43 18.31 -18.69
C TRP A 75 -32.52 17.77 -17.57
N SER A 76 -33.09 17.39 -16.42
CA SER A 76 -32.36 16.88 -15.25
C SER A 76 -32.26 15.35 -15.28
N ALA A 77 -31.05 14.82 -15.34
CA ALA A 77 -30.77 13.40 -15.19
C ALA A 77 -30.54 13.05 -13.71
N GLU A 78 -31.61 12.71 -12.99
CA GLU A 78 -31.48 11.96 -11.73
C GLU A 78 -31.33 10.44 -11.97
N THR A 79 -31.25 9.98 -13.22
CA THR A 79 -31.30 8.54 -13.56
C THR A 79 -30.32 8.03 -14.61
N ALA A 80 -29.32 8.80 -15.05
CA ALA A 80 -28.37 8.31 -16.05
C ALA A 80 -27.10 7.72 -15.41
N GLY A 81 -27.18 6.46 -14.97
CA GLY A 81 -25.99 5.61 -14.86
C GLY A 81 -25.43 5.31 -16.25
N ALA A 82 -24.17 4.89 -16.33
CA ALA A 82 -23.48 4.49 -17.55
C ALA A 82 -24.37 3.55 -18.41
N GLY A 83 -25.08 4.11 -19.38
CA GLY A 83 -26.14 3.41 -20.13
C GLY A 83 -27.22 4.32 -20.73
N ASP A 84 -27.58 5.43 -20.08
CA ASP A 84 -28.77 6.21 -20.46
C ASP A 84 -28.46 7.67 -20.87
N TRP A 85 -27.82 7.86 -22.03
CA TRP A 85 -28.01 9.09 -22.78
C TRP A 85 -29.30 8.96 -23.60
N LEU A 86 -30.44 9.25 -22.99
CA LEU A 86 -31.73 9.30 -23.68
C LEU A 86 -32.10 10.77 -23.94
N PRO A 87 -32.04 11.27 -25.18
CA PRO A 87 -32.54 12.60 -25.49
C PRO A 87 -34.07 12.64 -25.33
N PRO A 88 -34.66 13.85 -25.18
CA PRO A 88 -36.09 14.02 -25.03
C PRO A 88 -36.90 13.30 -26.12
N PRO A 89 -38.12 12.81 -25.81
CA PRO A 89 -38.99 12.21 -26.80
C PRO A 89 -39.17 13.10 -28.03
N GLY A 90 -39.01 12.54 -29.23
CA GLY A 90 -39.15 13.27 -30.49
C GLY A 90 -37.85 13.77 -31.14
N MET A 91 -36.69 13.55 -30.51
CA MET A 91 -35.39 13.79 -31.16
C MET A 91 -34.95 12.61 -32.04
N ARG A 92 -34.28 12.91 -33.15
CA ARG A 92 -33.56 11.93 -33.96
C ARG A 92 -32.14 11.79 -33.44
N ILE A 93 -31.66 10.55 -33.34
CA ILE A 93 -30.33 10.21 -32.83
C ILE A 93 -29.49 9.64 -33.95
N HIS A 94 -28.24 10.07 -34.01
CA HIS A 94 -27.21 9.53 -34.89
C HIS A 94 -25.98 9.14 -34.08
N GLU A 95 -25.51 7.92 -34.32
CA GLU A 95 -24.17 7.50 -33.91
C GLU A 95 -23.13 8.27 -34.71
N VAL A 96 -22.15 8.85 -34.01
CA VAL A 96 -20.97 9.45 -34.63
C VAL A 96 -19.85 8.45 -34.54
N ARG A 97 -19.34 8.06 -35.72
CA ARG A 97 -18.22 7.13 -35.84
C ARG A 97 -17.02 7.80 -36.47
N PHE A 98 -15.85 7.55 -35.90
CA PHE A 98 -14.57 8.04 -36.40
C PHE A 98 -13.56 6.88 -36.42
N ALA A 99 -12.87 6.69 -37.54
CA ALA A 99 -12.00 5.54 -37.78
C ALA A 99 -12.66 4.16 -37.52
N GLY A 100 -13.99 4.05 -37.68
CA GLY A 100 -14.75 2.82 -37.45
C GLY A 100 -15.26 2.63 -36.01
N GLU A 101 -14.74 3.39 -35.06
CA GLU A 101 -15.18 3.36 -33.65
C GLU A 101 -16.34 4.31 -33.40
N LEU A 102 -17.21 3.95 -32.44
CA LEU A 102 -18.22 4.87 -31.90
C LEU A 102 -17.52 5.88 -31.00
N VAL A 103 -17.55 7.15 -31.39
CA VAL A 103 -16.90 8.24 -30.64
C VAL A 103 -17.90 9.17 -29.94
N GLY A 104 -19.19 9.01 -30.22
CA GLY A 104 -20.25 9.74 -29.52
C GLY A 104 -21.59 9.70 -30.24
N TRP A 105 -22.50 10.56 -29.80
CA TRP A 105 -23.86 10.68 -30.31
C TRP A 105 -24.20 12.12 -30.64
N TRP A 106 -25.04 12.29 -31.66
CA TRP A 106 -25.64 13.56 -32.03
C TRP A 106 -27.16 13.41 -32.09
N ALA A 107 -27.90 14.25 -31.36
CA ALA A 107 -29.35 14.28 -31.36
C ALA A 107 -29.88 15.66 -31.76
N PHE A 108 -31.01 15.68 -32.47
CA PHE A 108 -31.67 16.92 -32.89
C PHE A 108 -33.17 16.76 -33.08
N SER A 109 -33.93 17.86 -32.97
CA SER A 109 -35.38 17.86 -33.17
C SER A 109 -35.79 17.78 -34.65
N ALA A 110 -36.89 17.08 -34.94
CA ALA A 110 -37.48 17.00 -36.28
C ALA A 110 -38.55 18.09 -36.51
N PRO A 111 -38.77 18.55 -37.76
CA PRO A 111 -38.04 18.22 -38.98
C PRO A 111 -36.83 19.15 -39.21
N LEU A 112 -35.77 18.64 -39.85
CA LEU A 112 -34.91 19.53 -40.66
C LEU A 112 -35.85 20.13 -41.71
N ILE A 113 -36.05 21.45 -41.70
CA ILE A 113 -36.96 22.15 -42.62
C ILE A 113 -36.30 22.21 -44.02
N MET A 114 -36.14 21.07 -44.72
CA MET A 114 -35.49 20.99 -46.06
C MET A 114 -35.99 19.80 -46.91
N PRO A 115 -35.91 19.86 -48.26
CA PRO A 115 -36.21 18.74 -49.16
C PRO A 115 -35.34 17.49 -48.91
N VAL A 116 -35.84 16.30 -49.25
CA VAL A 116 -35.25 14.99 -48.88
C VAL A 116 -33.83 14.75 -49.45
N GLY A 117 -33.51 15.31 -50.63
CA GLY A 117 -32.21 15.16 -51.28
C GLY A 117 -31.05 15.92 -50.57
N PRO A 118 -31.14 17.26 -50.42
CA PRO A 118 -30.16 18.06 -49.68
C PRO A 118 -29.91 17.58 -48.25
N ARG A 119 -30.95 17.04 -47.59
CA ARG A 119 -30.92 16.57 -46.20
C ARG A 119 -29.88 15.48 -45.92
N ARG A 120 -29.70 14.51 -46.83
CA ARG A 120 -28.75 13.39 -46.64
C ARG A 120 -27.29 13.84 -46.76
N ARG A 121 -27.02 14.87 -47.56
CA ARG A 121 -25.66 15.42 -47.77
C ARG A 121 -25.19 16.21 -46.55
N ILE A 122 -26.04 17.07 -46.01
CA ILE A 122 -25.78 17.88 -44.81
C ILE A 122 -25.49 17.00 -43.59
N LEU A 123 -26.32 15.96 -43.38
CA LEU A 123 -26.12 15.01 -42.30
C LEU A 123 -24.74 14.33 -42.38
N LYS A 124 -24.35 13.89 -43.57
CA LYS A 124 -23.04 13.25 -43.80
C LYS A 124 -21.89 14.22 -43.53
N ASP A 125 -22.01 15.47 -43.97
CA ASP A 125 -20.98 16.49 -43.77
C ASP A 125 -20.77 16.82 -42.29
N ILE A 126 -21.86 16.96 -41.53
CA ILE A 126 -21.79 17.21 -40.09
C ILE A 126 -21.17 16.02 -39.34
N LEU A 127 -21.57 14.79 -39.68
CA LEU A 127 -21.00 13.57 -39.06
C LEU A 127 -19.49 13.43 -39.29
N VAL A 128 -18.99 13.82 -40.47
CA VAL A 128 -17.55 13.79 -40.79
C VAL A 128 -16.77 14.78 -39.91
N VAL A 129 -17.32 15.97 -39.66
CA VAL A 129 -16.66 16.99 -38.83
C VAL A 129 -16.78 16.68 -37.34
N LEU A 130 -17.91 16.13 -36.91
CA LEU A 130 -18.13 15.76 -35.51
C LEU A 130 -17.24 14.61 -35.03
N GLY A 131 -16.86 13.69 -35.92
CA GLY A 131 -16.03 12.53 -35.57
C GLY A 131 -14.76 12.88 -34.79
N PRO A 132 -13.81 13.63 -35.40
CA PRO A 132 -12.58 14.05 -34.72
C PRO A 132 -12.81 14.87 -33.43
N ILE A 133 -13.85 15.71 -33.40
CA ILE A 133 -14.15 16.59 -32.27
C ILE A 133 -14.60 15.76 -31.05
N LEU A 134 -15.51 14.82 -31.26
CA LEU A 134 -16.01 13.95 -30.19
C LEU A 134 -14.93 12.95 -29.73
N ASP A 135 -14.08 12.49 -30.65
CA ASP A 135 -12.91 11.66 -30.35
C ASP A 135 -11.93 12.38 -29.40
N ALA A 136 -11.56 13.62 -29.73
CA ALA A 136 -10.68 14.44 -28.91
C ALA A 136 -11.30 14.76 -27.53
N ALA A 137 -12.59 15.08 -27.49
CA ALA A 137 -13.29 15.33 -26.23
C ALA A 137 -13.35 14.09 -25.33
N GLY A 138 -13.58 12.90 -25.90
CA GLY A 138 -13.56 11.63 -25.17
C GLY A 138 -12.19 11.27 -24.61
N LEU A 139 -11.12 11.54 -25.36
CA LEU A 139 -9.74 11.35 -24.90
C LEU A 139 -9.38 12.31 -23.76
N ALA A 140 -9.70 13.60 -23.90
CA ALA A 140 -9.45 14.59 -22.86
C ALA A 140 -10.18 14.25 -21.54
N ALA A 141 -11.44 13.82 -21.64
CA ALA A 141 -12.21 13.38 -20.47
C ALA A 141 -11.62 12.14 -19.80
N THR A 142 -11.05 11.22 -20.58
CA THR A 142 -10.40 10.01 -20.06
C THR A 142 -9.08 10.34 -19.37
N LEU A 143 -8.23 11.16 -20.00
CA LEU A 143 -6.97 11.60 -19.42
C LEU A 143 -7.19 12.33 -18.08
N ARG A 144 -8.21 13.20 -18.01
CA ARG A 144 -8.55 13.92 -16.77
C ARG A 144 -8.94 12.96 -15.64
N ARG A 145 -9.80 11.97 -15.93
CA ARG A 145 -10.18 10.94 -14.93
C ARG A 145 -8.97 10.18 -14.39
N GLU A 146 -8.06 9.78 -15.26
CA GLU A 146 -6.84 9.06 -14.85
C GLU A 146 -5.92 9.97 -14.02
N LEU A 147 -5.76 11.24 -14.40
CA LEU A 147 -4.98 12.20 -13.61
C LEU A 147 -5.57 12.44 -12.22
N ASP A 148 -6.88 12.66 -12.12
CA ASP A 148 -7.57 12.87 -10.84
C ASP A 148 -7.45 11.63 -9.94
N ALA A 149 -7.58 10.43 -10.51
CA ALA A 149 -7.39 9.17 -9.78
C ALA A 149 -5.96 9.01 -9.25
N VAL A 150 -4.95 9.32 -10.08
CA VAL A 150 -3.53 9.28 -9.67
C VAL A 150 -3.25 10.30 -8.58
N LEU A 151 -3.74 11.54 -8.72
CA LEU A 151 -3.54 12.59 -7.71
C LEU A 151 -4.20 12.22 -6.38
N GLY A 152 -5.44 11.70 -6.40
CA GLY A 152 -6.12 11.22 -5.20
C GLY A 152 -5.35 10.09 -4.50
N TYR A 153 -4.84 9.12 -5.27
CA TYR A 153 -4.03 8.03 -4.73
C TYR A 153 -2.72 8.53 -4.09
N VAL A 154 -2.06 9.51 -4.71
CA VAL A 154 -0.83 10.12 -4.17
C VAL A 154 -1.11 10.84 -2.85
N GLU A 155 -2.20 11.60 -2.76
CA GLU A 155 -2.59 12.30 -1.53
C GLU A 155 -2.95 11.34 -0.39
N GLU A 156 -3.72 10.29 -0.69
CA GLU A 156 -4.08 9.26 0.28
C GLU A 156 -2.85 8.55 0.82
N THR A 157 -1.93 8.15 -0.08
CA THR A 157 -0.66 7.52 0.29
C THR A 157 0.20 8.45 1.15
N ALA A 158 0.30 9.73 0.78
CA ALA A 158 1.06 10.72 1.55
C ALA A 158 0.43 10.98 2.94
N SER A 159 -0.89 10.97 3.05
CA SER A 159 -1.62 11.10 4.31
C SER A 159 -1.43 9.89 5.22
N ALA A 160 -1.56 8.68 4.67
CA ALA A 160 -1.30 7.43 5.40
C ALA A 160 0.15 7.39 5.92
N ARG A 161 1.13 7.73 5.08
CA ARG A 161 2.54 7.78 5.48
C ARG A 161 2.80 8.79 6.60
N ARG A 162 2.22 9.99 6.52
CA ARG A 162 2.33 11.01 7.59
C ARG A 162 1.76 10.52 8.92
N ARG A 163 0.60 9.85 8.91
CA ARG A 163 -0.01 9.27 10.12
C ARG A 163 0.89 8.19 10.74
N THR A 164 1.47 7.30 9.93
CA THR A 164 2.40 6.27 10.41
C THR A 164 3.65 6.88 11.03
N VAL A 165 4.27 7.86 10.37
CA VAL A 165 5.46 8.55 10.90
C VAL A 165 5.15 9.25 12.21
N ALA A 166 4.03 9.98 12.30
CA ALA A 166 3.64 10.65 13.54
C ALA A 166 3.43 9.65 14.70
N ARG A 167 2.83 8.49 14.42
CA ARG A 167 2.67 7.41 15.42
C ARG A 167 4.02 6.84 15.86
N MET A 168 4.93 6.62 14.92
CA MET A 168 6.29 6.14 15.23
C MET A 168 7.07 7.15 16.07
N ASP A 169 6.99 8.45 15.76
CA ASP A 169 7.65 9.51 16.53
C ASP A 169 7.10 9.60 17.96
N GLU A 170 5.80 9.46 18.16
CA GLU A 170 5.20 9.45 19.49
C GLU A 170 5.67 8.23 20.30
N GLN A 171 5.65 7.03 19.70
CA GLN A 171 6.17 5.83 20.34
C GLN A 171 7.66 5.96 20.68
N ARG A 172 8.45 6.55 19.79
CA ARG A 172 9.87 6.82 20.03
C ARG A 172 10.06 7.76 21.20
N ARG A 173 9.30 8.86 21.31
CA ARG A 173 9.39 9.80 22.44
C ARG A 173 8.96 9.18 23.77
N VAL A 174 7.96 8.31 23.75
CA VAL A 174 7.56 7.54 24.94
C VAL A 174 8.68 6.58 25.35
N LEU A 175 9.28 5.87 24.39
CA LEU A 175 10.41 4.98 24.66
C LEU A 175 11.63 5.76 25.16
N GLU A 176 11.99 6.88 24.54
CA GLU A 176 13.09 7.74 24.97
C GLU A 176 12.88 8.26 26.39
N ARG A 177 11.67 8.71 26.74
CA ARG A 177 11.34 9.13 28.12
C ARG A 177 11.42 7.97 29.12
N ASN A 178 10.82 6.82 28.80
CA ASN A 178 10.86 5.65 29.69
C ASN A 178 12.29 5.15 29.91
N LEU A 179 13.11 5.14 28.86
CA LEU A 179 14.53 4.79 28.97
C LEU A 179 15.32 5.84 29.74
N HIS A 180 15.09 7.14 29.50
CA HIS A 180 15.81 8.19 30.19
C HIS A 180 15.47 8.24 31.69
N ASP A 181 14.18 8.34 32.01
CA ASP A 181 13.70 8.51 33.39
C ASP A 181 13.87 7.23 34.21
N GLY A 182 13.68 6.06 33.59
CA GLY A 182 13.81 4.76 34.22
C GLY A 182 15.28 4.32 34.34
N ALA A 183 15.97 4.17 33.20
CA ALA A 183 17.29 3.53 33.19
C ALA A 183 18.38 4.39 33.85
N GLN A 184 18.36 5.73 33.69
CA GLN A 184 19.39 6.58 34.32
C GLN A 184 19.29 6.57 35.84
N HIS A 185 18.07 6.62 36.39
CA HIS A 185 17.87 6.60 37.83
C HIS A 185 18.36 5.29 38.46
N HIS A 186 18.07 4.15 37.82
CA HIS A 186 18.57 2.86 38.26
C HIS A 186 20.10 2.74 38.16
N LEU A 187 20.70 3.19 37.06
CA LEU A 187 22.16 3.16 36.88
C LEU A 187 22.91 4.04 37.90
N VAL A 188 22.37 5.21 38.23
CA VAL A 188 22.95 6.09 39.26
C VAL A 188 22.87 5.42 40.63
N ASN A 189 21.73 4.83 40.99
CA ASN A 189 21.58 4.12 42.26
C ASN A 189 22.53 2.92 42.37
N LEU A 190 22.63 2.10 41.32
CA LEU A 190 23.57 0.98 41.27
C LEU A 190 25.01 1.46 41.51
N ARG A 191 25.41 2.56 40.86
CA ARG A 191 26.76 3.12 41.01
C ARG A 191 27.04 3.62 42.43
N LEU A 192 26.05 4.22 43.09
CA LEU A 192 26.16 4.64 44.49
C LEU A 192 26.26 3.44 45.43
N THR A 193 25.45 2.39 45.22
CA THR A 193 25.50 1.16 46.01
C THR A 193 26.85 0.46 45.88
N VAL A 194 27.43 0.39 44.68
CA VAL A 194 28.78 -0.15 44.46
C VAL A 194 29.83 0.65 45.22
N GLY A 195 29.81 1.99 45.14
CA GLY A 195 30.77 2.83 45.88
C GLY A 195 30.66 2.67 47.40
N LEU A 196 29.44 2.42 47.91
CA LEU A 196 29.19 2.10 49.31
C LEU A 196 29.79 0.72 49.70
N ILE A 197 29.65 -0.29 48.84
CA ILE A 197 30.26 -1.62 49.04
C ILE A 197 31.78 -1.50 49.08
N GLU A 198 32.39 -0.78 48.13
CA GLU A 198 33.83 -0.53 48.08
C GLU A 198 34.34 0.14 49.37
N HIS A 199 33.60 1.13 49.87
CA HIS A 199 33.92 1.79 51.14
C HIS A 199 33.84 0.83 52.33
N GLN A 200 32.74 0.06 52.45
CA GLN A 200 32.56 -0.89 53.57
C GLN A 200 33.60 -2.02 53.55
N MET A 201 34.05 -2.45 52.35
CA MET A 201 35.17 -3.37 52.21
C MET A 201 36.48 -2.75 52.72
N ALA A 202 36.74 -1.48 52.42
CA ALA A 202 37.96 -0.79 52.86
C ALA A 202 38.04 -0.63 54.39
N VAL A 203 36.91 -0.45 55.08
CA VAL A 203 36.84 -0.41 56.55
C VAL A 203 36.65 -1.79 57.21
N GLY A 204 36.65 -2.88 56.43
CA GLY A 204 36.61 -4.27 56.95
C GLY A 204 35.27 -4.74 57.49
N ASN A 205 34.16 -4.08 57.14
CA ASN A 205 32.82 -4.41 57.65
C ASN A 205 32.11 -5.43 56.75
N VAL A 206 32.48 -6.71 56.90
CA VAL A 206 31.97 -7.82 56.07
C VAL A 206 30.44 -7.98 56.12
N GLU A 207 29.83 -7.71 57.28
CA GLU A 207 28.38 -7.84 57.47
C GLU A 207 27.59 -6.71 56.78
N ALA A 208 28.15 -5.50 56.70
CA ALA A 208 27.59 -4.42 55.89
C ALA A 208 27.73 -4.70 54.39
N VAL A 209 28.85 -5.27 53.95
CA VAL A 209 29.07 -5.68 52.55
C VAL A 209 28.04 -6.71 52.10
N ALA A 210 27.80 -7.76 52.90
CA ALA A 210 26.83 -8.80 52.57
C ALA A 210 25.40 -8.24 52.41
N ARG A 211 24.98 -7.31 53.28
CA ARG A 211 23.68 -6.64 53.17
C ARG A 211 23.58 -5.77 51.91
N GLN A 212 24.61 -5.00 51.61
CA GLN A 212 24.62 -4.13 50.43
C GLN A 212 24.67 -4.90 49.10
N LEU A 213 25.34 -6.07 49.07
CA LEU A 213 25.27 -6.98 47.92
C LEU A 213 23.86 -7.51 47.68
N GLY A 214 23.11 -7.82 48.75
CA GLY A 214 21.68 -8.18 48.64
C GLY A 214 20.84 -7.05 48.04
N THR A 215 21.01 -5.82 48.55
CA THR A 215 20.35 -4.63 48.00
C THR A 215 20.73 -4.37 46.55
N LEU A 216 22.00 -4.58 46.17
CA LEU A 216 22.46 -4.44 44.80
C LEU A 216 21.77 -5.44 43.87
N ALA A 217 21.63 -6.70 44.28
CA ALA A 217 20.93 -7.72 43.50
C ALA A 217 19.44 -7.35 43.28
N GLU A 218 18.76 -6.83 44.30
CA GLU A 218 17.38 -6.35 44.18
C GLU A 218 17.27 -5.14 43.23
N GLN A 219 18.20 -4.18 43.32
CA GLN A 219 18.25 -3.02 42.43
C GLN A 219 18.51 -3.40 40.97
N ILE A 220 19.35 -4.41 40.73
CA ILE A 220 19.59 -4.98 39.39
C ILE A 220 18.30 -5.59 38.86
N ALA A 221 17.61 -6.41 39.66
CA ALA A 221 16.34 -7.03 39.25
C ALA A 221 15.24 -6.00 38.93
N GLN A 222 15.18 -4.89 39.69
CA GLN A 222 14.27 -3.79 39.41
C GLN A 222 14.62 -3.05 38.11
N ALA A 223 15.91 -2.78 37.87
CA ALA A 223 16.38 -2.16 36.63
C ALA A 223 16.07 -3.02 35.40
N GLU A 224 16.26 -4.34 35.52
CA GLU A 224 15.86 -5.31 34.50
C GLU A 224 14.35 -5.28 34.23
N GLY A 225 13.52 -5.12 35.27
CA GLY A 225 12.07 -4.96 35.16
C GLY A 225 11.64 -3.71 34.39
N VAL A 226 12.29 -2.57 34.62
CA VAL A 226 11.98 -1.32 33.90
C VAL A 226 12.43 -1.37 32.44
N LEU A 227 13.60 -1.95 32.17
CA LEU A 227 14.04 -2.24 30.80
C LEU A 227 13.08 -3.20 30.10
N TYR A 228 12.51 -4.15 30.84
CA TYR A 228 11.50 -5.09 30.37
C TYR A 228 10.16 -4.41 30.06
N ASP A 229 9.67 -3.48 30.89
CA ASP A 229 8.42 -2.74 30.60
C ASP A 229 8.58 -1.84 29.37
N ALA A 230 9.74 -1.20 29.23
CA ALA A 230 10.09 -0.44 28.03
C ALA A 230 10.16 -1.32 26.77
N ALA A 231 10.56 -2.58 26.92
CA ALA A 231 10.64 -3.56 25.83
C ALA A 231 9.33 -4.34 25.60
N SER A 232 8.38 -4.35 26.54
CA SER A 232 7.11 -5.10 26.46
C SER A 232 6.14 -4.56 25.40
N GLY A 233 6.36 -3.33 24.90
CA GLY A 233 5.70 -2.84 23.69
C GLY A 233 6.24 -3.45 22.38
N ILE A 234 7.30 -4.25 22.47
CA ILE A 234 8.07 -4.81 21.34
C ILE A 234 8.10 -6.35 21.39
N LEU A 235 8.09 -6.98 22.58
CA LEU A 235 8.16 -8.45 22.72
C LEU A 235 6.79 -9.14 22.96
N PRO A 236 6.58 -10.38 22.49
CA PRO A 236 5.35 -11.12 22.73
C PRO A 236 5.20 -11.52 24.21
N VAL A 237 3.99 -11.37 24.76
CA VAL A 237 3.65 -11.69 26.16
C VAL A 237 4.00 -13.14 26.54
N SER A 238 3.85 -14.09 25.61
CA SER A 238 4.17 -15.51 25.79
C SER A 238 5.65 -15.76 26.08
N LEU A 239 6.55 -14.98 25.47
CA LEU A 239 8.00 -15.03 25.74
C LEU A 239 8.33 -14.49 27.13
N LEU A 240 7.56 -13.51 27.58
CA LEU A 240 7.80 -12.85 28.84
C LEU A 240 7.42 -13.74 30.04
N SER A 241 6.23 -14.33 29.99
CA SER A 241 5.68 -15.17 31.06
C SER A 241 6.15 -16.62 31.00
N GLY A 242 6.22 -17.21 29.79
CA GLY A 242 6.50 -18.64 29.59
C GLY A 242 7.90 -18.98 29.10
N GLY A 243 8.72 -17.98 28.74
CA GLY A 243 10.07 -18.21 28.20
C GLY A 243 10.06 -18.68 26.74
N LEU A 244 11.25 -19.00 26.22
CA LEU A 244 11.47 -19.24 24.79
C LEU A 244 10.64 -20.40 24.22
N CYS A 245 10.63 -21.57 24.88
CA CYS A 245 9.92 -22.75 24.40
C CYS A 245 8.41 -22.49 24.30
N HIS A 246 7.81 -21.90 25.33
CA HIS A 246 6.39 -21.58 25.35
C HIS A 246 6.01 -20.55 24.28
N ALA A 247 6.88 -19.54 24.06
CA ALA A 247 6.65 -18.55 23.02
C ALA A 247 6.63 -19.16 21.63
N LEU A 248 7.59 -20.03 21.31
CA LEU A 248 7.63 -20.73 20.02
C LEU A 248 6.42 -21.65 19.84
N GLU A 249 6.06 -22.40 20.87
CA GLU A 249 4.89 -23.27 20.82
C GLU A 249 3.59 -22.47 20.64
N SER A 250 3.45 -21.34 21.33
CA SER A 250 2.29 -20.45 21.17
C SER A 250 2.21 -19.78 19.79
N GLU A 251 3.35 -19.41 19.20
CA GLU A 251 3.36 -18.61 17.97
C GLU A 251 3.30 -19.48 16.72
N ILE A 252 4.06 -20.58 16.69
CA ILE A 252 4.22 -21.44 15.50
C ILE A 252 3.83 -22.90 15.74
N GLY A 253 3.51 -23.28 16.97
CA GLY A 253 3.00 -24.62 17.27
C GLY A 253 1.64 -24.89 16.63
N GLY A 254 1.44 -26.11 16.15
CA GLY A 254 0.18 -26.55 15.54
C GLY A 254 -0.09 -26.00 14.13
N GLN A 255 0.79 -25.16 13.59
CA GLN A 255 0.67 -24.70 12.20
C GLN A 255 1.00 -25.84 11.22
N GLU A 256 0.25 -25.93 10.13
CA GLU A 256 0.45 -26.98 9.11
C GLU A 256 1.86 -26.92 8.51
N GLY A 257 2.50 -28.09 8.40
CA GLY A 257 3.86 -28.22 7.89
C GLY A 257 4.97 -27.80 8.86
N ILE A 258 4.68 -27.43 10.12
CA ILE A 258 5.69 -27.09 11.13
C ILE A 258 5.80 -28.20 12.18
N THR A 259 7.03 -28.67 12.41
CA THR A 259 7.38 -29.59 13.50
C THR A 259 8.28 -28.88 14.50
N LEU A 260 7.88 -28.83 15.78
CA LEU A 260 8.70 -28.29 16.86
C LEU A 260 9.37 -29.42 17.64
N ARG A 261 10.68 -29.31 17.85
CA ARG A 261 11.49 -30.21 18.67
C ARG A 261 12.13 -29.39 19.79
N LEU A 262 11.41 -29.27 20.90
CA LEU A 262 11.81 -28.49 22.06
C LEU A 262 12.33 -29.41 23.16
N PRO A 263 13.25 -28.96 24.05
CA PRO A 263 13.73 -29.76 25.18
C PRO A 263 12.57 -30.20 26.09
N GLU A 264 12.58 -31.47 26.49
CA GLU A 264 11.62 -32.02 27.45
C GLU A 264 11.98 -31.61 28.89
N GLY A 265 10.99 -31.21 29.69
CA GLY A 265 11.16 -30.87 31.10
C GLY A 265 10.62 -29.49 31.49
N PRO A 266 10.87 -29.04 32.74
CA PRO A 266 10.44 -27.71 33.17
C PRO A 266 11.05 -26.63 32.28
N ALA A 267 10.25 -25.62 31.94
CA ALA A 267 10.65 -24.52 31.05
C ALA A 267 11.91 -23.81 31.58
N ARG A 268 13.08 -24.16 31.02
CA ARG A 268 14.34 -23.48 31.32
C ARG A 268 14.21 -22.04 30.87
N ARG A 269 14.56 -21.10 31.75
CA ARG A 269 14.72 -19.69 31.42
C ARG A 269 16.15 -19.42 31.00
N TYR A 270 16.31 -18.68 29.92
CA TYR A 270 17.60 -18.15 29.50
C TYR A 270 17.67 -16.65 29.82
N PRO A 271 18.86 -16.02 29.76
CA PRO A 271 18.95 -14.57 29.79
C PRO A 271 17.99 -13.98 28.75
N ARG A 272 17.18 -12.99 29.15
CA ARG A 272 16.07 -12.49 28.31
C ARG A 272 16.52 -12.02 26.93
N VAL A 273 17.70 -11.41 26.85
CA VAL A 273 18.31 -10.98 25.58
C VAL A 273 18.55 -12.16 24.64
N VAL A 274 18.95 -13.31 25.17
CA VAL A 274 19.14 -14.57 24.44
C VAL A 274 17.80 -15.16 24.01
N GLU A 275 16.81 -15.25 24.92
CA GLU A 275 15.45 -15.71 24.59
C GLU A 275 14.86 -14.90 23.43
N THR A 276 15.01 -13.57 23.48
CA THR A 276 14.51 -12.64 22.45
C THR A 276 15.22 -12.81 21.12
N ALA A 277 16.55 -12.87 21.14
CA ALA A 277 17.34 -13.02 19.93
C ALA A 277 17.01 -14.33 19.20
N VAL A 278 16.96 -15.45 19.94
CA VAL A 278 16.65 -16.77 19.39
C VAL A 278 15.19 -16.87 18.93
N PHE A 279 14.23 -16.33 19.70
CA PHE A 279 12.81 -16.34 19.31
C PHE A 279 12.58 -15.69 17.94
N TYR A 280 13.08 -14.46 17.76
CA TYR A 280 12.92 -13.76 16.48
C TYR A 280 13.75 -14.36 15.36
N ALA A 281 14.93 -14.93 15.67
CA ALA A 281 15.72 -15.63 14.68
C ALA A 281 14.97 -16.86 14.12
N CYS A 282 14.34 -17.64 15.00
CA CYS A 282 13.50 -18.76 14.59
C CYS A 282 12.30 -18.30 13.75
N LEU A 283 11.58 -17.25 14.17
CA LEU A 283 10.40 -16.76 13.45
C LEU A 283 10.75 -16.20 12.05
N GLU A 284 11.85 -15.46 11.94
CA GLU A 284 12.34 -14.95 10.65
C GLU A 284 12.82 -16.10 9.75
N ALA A 285 13.49 -17.12 10.29
CA ALA A 285 13.88 -18.31 9.53
C ALA A 285 12.66 -19.11 9.03
N VAL A 286 11.64 -19.33 9.88
CA VAL A 286 10.37 -19.98 9.48
C VAL A 286 9.65 -19.17 8.40
N THR A 287 9.65 -17.84 8.53
CA THR A 287 9.05 -16.94 7.52
C THR A 287 9.78 -17.04 6.18
N ASN A 288 11.12 -17.08 6.20
CA ASN A 288 11.94 -17.27 5.01
C ASN A 288 11.66 -18.63 4.36
N ALA A 289 11.58 -19.71 5.14
CA ALA A 289 11.20 -21.02 4.65
C ALA A 289 9.84 -21.00 3.94
N ARG A 290 8.81 -20.40 4.55
CA ARG A 290 7.49 -20.28 3.91
C ARG A 290 7.50 -19.49 2.60
N LYS A 291 8.31 -18.44 2.54
CA LYS A 291 8.41 -17.56 1.37
C LYS A 291 9.17 -18.22 0.21
N HIS A 292 10.23 -18.96 0.52
CA HIS A 292 11.18 -19.48 -0.47
C HIS A 292 10.99 -20.99 -0.76
N ALA A 293 10.30 -21.70 0.12
CA ALA A 293 9.96 -23.11 0.04
C ALA A 293 8.46 -23.35 0.36
N PRO A 294 7.54 -22.75 -0.41
CA PRO A 294 6.11 -22.89 -0.15
C PRO A 294 5.67 -24.37 -0.22
N GLY A 295 5.01 -24.85 0.83
CA GLY A 295 4.55 -26.24 0.95
C GLY A 295 5.61 -27.23 1.47
N ALA A 296 6.85 -26.81 1.68
CA ALA A 296 7.85 -27.65 2.33
C ALA A 296 7.60 -27.77 3.84
N GLY A 297 7.90 -28.94 4.40
CA GLY A 297 7.93 -29.12 5.85
C GLY A 297 9.05 -28.30 6.47
N VAL A 298 8.79 -27.73 7.66
CA VAL A 298 9.75 -26.96 8.43
C VAL A 298 9.91 -27.58 9.81
N THR A 299 11.14 -27.87 10.21
CA THR A 299 11.48 -28.36 11.55
C THR A 299 12.24 -27.30 12.32
N VAL A 300 11.73 -26.90 13.49
CA VAL A 300 12.40 -26.00 14.42
C VAL A 300 12.88 -26.83 15.61
N THR A 301 14.18 -26.78 15.90
CA THR A 301 14.81 -27.52 17.00
C THR A 301 15.50 -26.57 17.95
N LEU A 302 15.29 -26.77 19.26
CA LEU A 302 16.07 -26.13 20.32
C LEU A 302 16.79 -27.18 21.14
N SER A 303 18.04 -26.93 21.48
CA SER A 303 18.81 -27.82 22.36
C SER A 303 19.86 -27.07 23.16
N ASP A 304 20.11 -27.57 24.38
CA ASP A 304 21.23 -27.13 25.19
C ASP A 304 22.51 -27.88 24.78
N THR A 305 23.60 -27.14 24.61
CA THR A 305 24.92 -27.70 24.30
C THR A 305 25.97 -27.16 25.26
N TYR A 306 27.17 -27.74 25.25
CA TYR A 306 28.30 -27.22 26.03
C TYR A 306 28.74 -25.81 25.61
N GLN A 307 28.34 -25.34 24.43
CA GLN A 307 28.63 -24.00 23.90
C GLN A 307 27.52 -22.99 24.19
N GLY A 308 26.41 -23.45 24.77
CA GLY A 308 25.22 -22.67 25.07
C GLY A 308 23.97 -23.15 24.33
N LEU A 309 22.99 -22.26 24.17
CA LEU A 309 21.71 -22.56 23.53
C LEU A 309 21.88 -22.65 22.01
N ARG A 310 21.56 -23.81 21.45
CA ARG A 310 21.52 -24.04 20.01
C ARG A 310 20.08 -23.99 19.50
N PHE A 311 19.88 -23.35 18.35
CA PHE A 311 18.65 -23.43 17.58
C PHE A 311 18.95 -23.86 16.14
N SER A 312 18.02 -24.60 15.53
CA SER A 312 18.04 -24.92 14.10
C SER A 312 16.64 -24.76 13.52
N VAL A 313 16.55 -24.15 12.35
CA VAL A 313 15.33 -24.12 11.52
C VAL A 313 15.67 -24.68 10.16
N ARG A 314 15.07 -25.83 9.83
CA ARG A 314 15.30 -26.55 8.58
C ARG A 314 14.02 -26.66 7.77
N ASP A 315 14.08 -26.33 6.48
CA ASP A 315 13.03 -26.61 5.51
C ASP A 315 13.47 -27.69 4.50
N ASP A 316 12.50 -28.47 4.01
CA ASP A 316 12.69 -29.49 2.97
C ASP A 316 12.44 -28.93 1.56
N GLY A 317 12.72 -27.63 1.38
CA GLY A 317 12.47 -26.90 0.15
C GLY A 317 13.49 -27.12 -0.97
N PRO A 318 13.45 -26.26 -2.01
CA PRO A 318 14.36 -26.36 -3.14
C PRO A 318 15.81 -25.98 -2.80
N GLY A 319 16.10 -25.42 -1.63
CA GLY A 319 17.42 -24.90 -1.29
C GLY A 319 17.94 -23.84 -2.26
N PHE A 320 19.19 -23.41 -2.08
CA PHE A 320 19.87 -22.46 -2.95
C PHE A 320 21.39 -22.61 -2.85
N ASP A 321 22.14 -21.97 -3.77
CA ASP A 321 23.59 -21.87 -3.70
C ASP A 321 24.02 -20.67 -2.83
N PRO A 322 24.63 -20.88 -1.64
CA PRO A 322 25.08 -19.81 -0.77
C PRO A 322 26.09 -18.85 -1.40
N ALA A 323 26.85 -19.28 -2.42
CA ALA A 323 27.89 -18.47 -3.06
C ALA A 323 27.33 -17.36 -3.96
N THR A 324 26.09 -17.50 -4.41
CA THR A 324 25.42 -16.55 -5.33
C THR A 324 24.55 -15.49 -4.61
N ARG A 325 24.73 -15.36 -3.29
CA ARG A 325 23.81 -14.61 -2.42
C ARG A 325 23.91 -13.09 -2.59
N PRO A 326 22.78 -12.36 -2.69
CA PRO A 326 22.76 -10.91 -2.56
C PRO A 326 23.22 -10.45 -1.15
N PRO A 327 23.91 -9.30 -1.03
CA PRO A 327 24.34 -8.75 0.25
C PRO A 327 23.18 -8.50 1.23
N ASP A 328 22.02 -8.07 0.72
CA ASP A 328 20.84 -7.65 1.50
C ASP A 328 19.79 -8.75 1.72
N SER A 329 20.20 -10.02 1.74
CA SER A 329 19.27 -11.12 2.04
C SER A 329 18.79 -11.07 3.50
N GLY A 330 17.55 -11.52 3.76
CA GLY A 330 16.97 -11.58 5.13
C GLY A 330 17.81 -12.36 6.16
N LEU A 331 18.77 -13.17 5.70
CA LEU A 331 19.71 -13.91 6.52
C LEU A 331 20.80 -13.04 7.18
N GLY A 332 21.08 -11.85 6.64
CA GLY A 332 21.98 -10.88 7.29
C GLY A 332 21.40 -10.38 8.62
N ARG A 333 20.09 -10.14 8.66
CA ARG A 333 19.37 -9.69 9.85
C ARG A 333 19.39 -10.72 10.98
N LEU A 334 19.35 -12.01 10.63
CA LEU A 334 19.52 -13.12 11.57
C LEU A 334 20.91 -13.10 12.21
N SER A 335 21.95 -12.90 11.40
CA SER A 335 23.34 -12.89 11.86
C SER A 335 23.63 -11.69 12.77
N ASP A 336 23.15 -10.50 12.42
CA ASP A 336 23.31 -9.29 13.23
C ASP A 336 22.62 -9.43 14.59
N ARG A 337 21.40 -9.98 14.61
CA ARG A 337 20.60 -10.14 15.83
C ARG A 337 21.22 -11.14 16.81
N VAL A 338 21.67 -12.28 16.30
CA VAL A 338 22.30 -13.32 17.13
C VAL A 338 23.72 -12.88 17.52
N GLY A 339 24.44 -12.19 16.64
CA GLY A 339 25.75 -11.60 16.93
C GLY A 339 25.71 -10.57 18.06
N ALA A 340 24.63 -9.79 18.15
CA ALA A 340 24.45 -8.80 19.22
C ALA A 340 24.40 -9.40 20.65
N VAL A 341 24.10 -10.71 20.77
CA VAL A 341 24.12 -11.45 22.04
C VAL A 341 25.32 -12.40 22.15
N GLY A 342 26.36 -12.19 21.34
CA GLY A 342 27.58 -12.99 21.34
C GLY A 342 27.44 -14.36 20.67
N GLY A 343 26.35 -14.61 19.95
CA GLY A 343 26.12 -15.84 19.22
C GLY A 343 26.65 -15.81 17.78
N ALA A 344 26.54 -16.95 17.11
CA ALA A 344 26.87 -17.09 15.69
C ALA A 344 25.74 -17.83 14.95
N VAL A 345 25.57 -17.52 13.67
CA VAL A 345 24.61 -18.17 12.77
C VAL A 345 25.36 -18.72 11.56
N THR A 346 25.03 -19.96 11.19
CA THR A 346 25.50 -20.61 9.98
C THR A 346 24.29 -21.03 9.15
N VAL A 347 24.37 -20.81 7.84
CA VAL A 347 23.31 -21.21 6.91
C VAL A 347 23.87 -22.29 6.00
N TYR A 348 23.22 -23.46 6.02
CA TYR A 348 23.49 -24.56 5.13
C TYR A 348 22.37 -24.63 4.10
N SER A 349 22.71 -24.58 2.82
CA SER A 349 21.73 -24.78 1.76
C SER A 349 22.40 -25.46 0.58
N THR A 350 21.66 -26.33 -0.09
CA THR A 350 22.11 -26.97 -1.32
C THR A 350 20.90 -27.10 -2.25
N PRO A 351 21.01 -26.74 -3.54
CA PRO A 351 19.91 -26.90 -4.48
C PRO A 351 19.34 -28.32 -4.47
N GLY A 352 18.03 -28.44 -4.28
CA GLY A 352 17.27 -29.69 -4.16
C GLY A 352 17.26 -30.35 -2.78
N MET A 353 17.97 -29.80 -1.78
CA MET A 353 18.17 -30.45 -0.47
C MET A 353 17.67 -29.61 0.72
N GLY A 354 16.91 -28.54 0.46
CA GLY A 354 16.40 -27.65 1.49
C GLY A 354 17.42 -26.64 2.02
N THR A 355 17.02 -25.95 3.08
CA THR A 355 17.86 -24.98 3.80
C THR A 355 17.78 -25.23 5.30
N GLU A 356 18.92 -25.13 5.98
CA GLU A 356 19.01 -25.16 7.43
C GLU A 356 19.74 -23.92 7.94
N VAL A 357 19.07 -23.18 8.83
CA VAL A 357 19.64 -22.07 9.58
C VAL A 357 19.93 -22.56 10.98
N GLU A 358 21.22 -22.67 11.32
CA GLU A 358 21.68 -23.08 12.65
C GLU A 358 22.32 -21.90 13.38
N GLY A 359 22.01 -21.72 14.65
CA GLY A 359 22.68 -20.73 15.48
C GLY A 359 22.99 -21.24 16.88
N VAL A 360 24.05 -20.69 17.47
CA VAL A 360 24.51 -21.00 18.83
C VAL A 360 24.73 -19.70 19.58
N VAL A 361 24.18 -19.61 20.80
CA VAL A 361 24.31 -18.45 21.69
C VAL A 361 24.89 -18.90 23.02
N PRO A 362 26.02 -18.32 23.49
CA PRO A 362 26.57 -18.61 24.81
C PRO A 362 25.59 -18.22 25.92
N ILE A 363 25.47 -19.04 26.97
CA ILE A 363 24.57 -18.83 28.12
C ILE A 363 25.28 -18.87 29.45
#